data_AF-A0A2C9W749-F1
#
_entry.id   AF-A0A2C9W749-F1
#
_cell.length_a   1.000
_cell.length_b   1.000
_cell.length_c   1.000
_cell.angle_alpha   90.00
_cell.angle_beta   90.00
_cell.angle_gamma   90.00
#
_symmetry.space_group_name_H-M   'P 1'
#
loop_
_entity.id
_entity.type
_entity.pdbx_description
1 polymer ?
#
loop_
_entity_poly.entity_id
_entity_poly.type
_entity_poly.pdbx_seq_one_letter_code
_entity_poly.pdbx_strand_id
1 'polypeptide(L)'
;MFFLIFFFVNLLVVHTHQASDLATQTCDKLTSVKELCKTALGTSTATDMEGFVKASLAATTRVGGDVSEQIAQMLMSEASTAQESLTKCASIYKAAMDELKNSTAALNEKAYADVEVKLTEAMTTSKACEDGFKGASPLTEQNNKFRDYCNLTLDIIKTIKV
;
A
#
# COMPACT_ATOMS: atom_id res chain seq x y z
N MET A 1 -9.98 -1.68 -43.05
CA MET A 1 -8.98 -2.02 -42.02
C MET A 1 -8.44 -0.79 -41.28
N PHE A 2 -8.16 0.35 -41.95
CA PHE A 2 -7.73 1.61 -41.30
C PHE A 2 -8.80 2.30 -40.41
N PHE A 3 -10.09 2.18 -40.73
CA PHE A 3 -11.17 2.80 -39.95
C PHE A 3 -11.38 2.18 -38.55
N LEU A 4 -11.05 0.89 -38.38
CA LEU A 4 -11.13 0.20 -37.10
C LEU A 4 -9.99 0.64 -36.16
N ILE A 5 -8.79 0.86 -36.70
CA ILE A 5 -7.61 1.30 -35.94
C ILE A 5 -7.86 2.70 -35.34
N PHE A 6 -8.50 3.61 -36.07
CA PHE A 6 -8.81 4.96 -35.57
C PHE A 6 -9.84 4.94 -34.41
N PHE A 7 -10.78 3.99 -34.42
CA PHE A 7 -11.79 3.87 -33.35
C PHE A 7 -11.18 3.33 -32.05
N PHE A 8 -10.27 2.34 -32.13
CA PHE A 8 -9.59 1.79 -30.96
C PHE A 8 -8.64 2.79 -30.28
N VAL A 9 -7.98 3.66 -31.05
CA VAL A 9 -7.07 4.69 -30.49
C VAL A 9 -7.83 5.76 -29.69
N ASN A 10 -9.04 6.16 -30.12
CA ASN A 10 -9.83 7.16 -29.41
C ASN A 10 -10.40 6.64 -28.08
N LEU A 11 -10.79 5.36 -28.02
CA LEU A 11 -11.27 4.74 -26.77
C LEU A 11 -10.19 4.73 -25.69
N LEU A 12 -8.94 4.39 -26.04
CA LEU A 12 -7.84 4.32 -25.08
C LEU A 12 -7.49 5.70 -24.48
N VAL A 13 -7.51 6.76 -25.29
CA VAL A 13 -7.17 8.12 -24.85
C VAL A 13 -8.22 8.70 -23.91
N VAL A 14 -9.50 8.39 -24.11
CA VAL A 14 -10.59 8.88 -23.23
C VAL A 14 -10.50 8.22 -21.84
N HIS A 15 -10.21 6.92 -21.78
CA HIS A 15 -10.12 6.19 -20.52
C HIS A 15 -8.95 6.65 -19.65
N THR A 16 -7.79 6.96 -20.25
CA THR A 16 -6.62 7.43 -19.50
C THR A 16 -6.82 8.85 -18.95
N HIS A 17 -7.51 9.73 -19.68
CA HIS A 17 -7.84 11.07 -19.21
C HIS A 17 -8.75 11.05 -17.98
N GLN A 18 -9.83 10.26 -18.02
CA GLN A 18 -10.78 10.16 -16.91
C GLN A 18 -10.15 9.58 -15.63
N ALA A 19 -9.31 8.55 -15.75
CA ALA A 19 -8.59 7.97 -14.62
C ALA A 19 -7.63 8.98 -13.96
N SER A 20 -6.87 9.73 -14.77
CA SER A 20 -5.93 10.75 -14.29
C SER A 20 -6.63 11.89 -13.55
N ASP A 21 -7.76 12.38 -14.07
CA ASP A 21 -8.52 13.46 -13.45
C ASP A 21 -9.13 13.03 -12.11
N LEU A 22 -9.67 11.82 -12.04
CA LEU A 22 -10.26 11.29 -10.81
C LEU A 22 -9.18 11.01 -9.75
N ALA A 23 -8.02 10.46 -10.16
CA ALA A 23 -6.90 10.22 -9.24
C ALA A 23 -6.37 11.53 -8.65
N THR A 24 -6.24 12.56 -9.49
CA THR A 24 -5.81 13.91 -9.07
C THR A 24 -6.80 14.49 -8.07
N GLN A 25 -8.10 14.44 -8.37
CA GLN A 25 -9.15 14.93 -7.47
C GLN A 25 -9.17 14.19 -6.13
N THR A 26 -9.00 12.88 -6.14
CA THR A 26 -8.90 12.07 -4.92
C THR A 26 -7.69 12.48 -4.09
N CYS A 27 -6.50 12.57 -4.70
CA CYS A 27 -5.28 12.94 -3.99
C CYS A 27 -5.29 14.40 -3.50
N ASP A 28 -5.98 15.31 -4.20
CA ASP A 28 -6.12 16.70 -3.77
C ASP A 28 -6.97 16.86 -2.50
N LYS A 29 -7.93 15.95 -2.27
CA LYS A 29 -8.68 15.89 -1.01
C LYS A 29 -7.83 15.39 0.16
N LEU A 30 -6.79 14.61 -0.11
CA LEU A 30 -5.90 14.01 0.89
C LEU A 30 -4.68 14.90 1.16
N THR A 31 -4.91 16.13 1.64
CA THR A 31 -3.87 17.18 1.74
C THR A 31 -2.59 16.78 2.47
N SER A 32 -2.67 15.97 3.53
CA SER A 32 -1.52 15.50 4.32
C SER A 32 -0.68 14.43 3.62
N VAL A 33 -1.24 13.70 2.66
CA VAL A 33 -0.59 12.57 1.96
C VAL A 33 -0.66 12.71 0.44
N LYS A 34 -0.93 13.92 -0.06
CA LYS A 34 -1.19 14.20 -1.49
C LYS A 34 -0.10 13.68 -2.43
N GLU A 35 1.17 13.95 -2.13
CA GLU A 35 2.28 13.53 -2.99
C GLU A 35 2.54 12.01 -2.91
N LEU A 36 2.31 11.40 -1.74
CA LEU A 36 2.34 9.96 -1.58
C LEU A 36 1.21 9.29 -2.36
N CYS A 37 0.01 9.87 -2.32
CA CYS A 37 -1.16 9.44 -3.08
C CYS A 37 -0.88 9.47 -4.58
N LYS A 38 -0.35 10.57 -5.11
CA LYS A 38 0.04 10.66 -6.53
C LYS A 38 1.09 9.64 -6.90
N THR A 39 2.06 9.38 -6.02
CA THR A 39 3.08 8.34 -6.27
C THR A 39 2.46 6.95 -6.30
N ALA A 40 1.55 6.64 -5.37
CA ALA A 40 0.89 5.35 -5.29
C ALA A 40 -0.10 5.11 -6.45
N LEU A 41 -0.78 6.16 -6.91
CA LEU A 41 -1.82 6.09 -7.94
C LEU A 41 -1.35 6.53 -9.33
N GLY A 42 -0.11 7.00 -9.48
CA GLY A 42 0.36 7.66 -10.72
C GLY A 42 0.36 6.76 -11.96
N THR A 43 0.36 5.44 -11.78
CA THR A 43 0.21 4.45 -12.87
C THR A 43 -1.16 3.75 -12.88
N SER A 44 -2.07 4.17 -12.01
CA SER A 44 -3.40 3.56 -11.91
C SER A 44 -4.25 3.96 -13.12
N THR A 45 -4.89 2.98 -13.74
CA THR A 45 -5.92 3.19 -14.77
C THR A 45 -7.32 3.11 -14.18
N ALA A 46 -7.44 3.13 -12.85
CA ALA A 46 -8.73 3.04 -12.18
C ALA A 46 -9.58 4.28 -12.45
N THR A 47 -10.85 4.05 -12.74
CA THR A 47 -11.86 5.08 -13.02
C THR A 47 -12.88 5.20 -11.89
N ASP A 48 -12.68 4.50 -10.78
CA ASP A 48 -13.54 4.52 -9.61
C ASP A 48 -12.72 4.40 -8.31
N MET A 49 -13.39 4.66 -7.18
CA MET A 49 -12.76 4.68 -5.87
C MET A 49 -12.31 3.30 -5.41
N GLU A 50 -13.04 2.24 -5.75
CA GLU A 50 -12.67 0.86 -5.42
C GLU A 50 -11.37 0.46 -6.11
N GLY A 51 -11.21 0.82 -7.38
CA GLY A 51 -9.98 0.66 -8.14
C GLY A 51 -8.82 1.46 -7.55
N PHE A 52 -9.04 2.65 -7.00
CA PHE A 52 -7.99 3.38 -6.27
C PHE A 52 -7.61 2.73 -4.94
N VAL A 53 -8.58 2.22 -4.18
CA VAL A 53 -8.26 1.42 -2.98
C VAL A 53 -7.42 0.21 -3.37
N LYS A 54 -7.81 -0.51 -4.43
CA LYS A 54 -7.07 -1.67 -4.93
C LYS A 54 -5.64 -1.31 -5.35
N ALA A 55 -5.46 -0.20 -6.07
CA ALA A 55 -4.15 0.29 -6.48
C ALA A 55 -3.27 0.68 -5.27
N SER A 56 -3.85 1.40 -4.29
CA SER A 56 -3.14 1.78 -3.07
C SER A 56 -2.79 0.57 -2.19
N LEU A 57 -3.68 -0.42 -2.11
CA LEU A 57 -3.43 -1.66 -1.38
C LEU A 57 -2.34 -2.49 -2.05
N ALA A 58 -2.30 -2.52 -3.38
CA ALA A 58 -1.20 -3.15 -4.13
C ALA A 58 0.14 -2.44 -3.88
N ALA A 59 0.15 -1.10 -3.85
CA ALA A 59 1.35 -0.33 -3.50
C ALA A 59 1.80 -0.60 -2.05
N THR A 60 0.85 -0.66 -1.11
CA THR A 60 1.12 -1.00 0.31
C THR A 60 1.69 -2.42 0.45
N THR A 61 1.12 -3.37 -0.27
CA THR A 61 1.60 -4.77 -0.32
C THR A 61 3.02 -4.84 -0.87
N ARG A 62 3.34 -4.08 -1.93
CA ARG A 62 4.70 -4.01 -2.45
C ARG A 62 5.68 -3.46 -1.41
N VAL A 63 5.33 -2.35 -0.74
CA VAL A 63 6.18 -1.76 0.30
C VAL A 63 6.41 -2.74 1.46
N GLY A 64 5.36 -3.43 1.95
CA GLY A 64 5.51 -4.44 2.99
C GLY A 64 6.35 -5.65 2.55
N GLY A 65 6.28 -6.02 1.26
CA GLY A 65 7.16 -7.00 0.63
C GLY A 65 8.61 -6.57 0.63
N ASP A 66 8.89 -5.31 0.25
CA ASP A 66 10.26 -4.74 0.25
C ASP A 66 10.85 -4.77 1.67
N VAL A 67 10.06 -4.45 2.71
CA VAL A 67 10.53 -4.54 4.12
C VAL A 67 10.84 -6.00 4.50
N SER A 68 9.96 -6.93 4.12
CA SER A 68 10.17 -8.37 4.39
C SER A 68 11.43 -8.90 3.73
N GLU A 69 11.72 -8.48 2.49
CA GLU A 69 12.94 -8.83 1.78
C GLU A 69 14.18 -8.25 2.49
N GLN A 70 14.13 -6.98 2.89
CA GLN A 70 15.23 -6.34 3.60
C GLN A 70 15.53 -7.04 4.94
N ILE A 71 14.49 -7.43 5.69
CA ILE A 71 14.65 -8.22 6.92
C ILE A 71 15.34 -9.56 6.61
N ALA A 72 14.92 -10.25 5.55
CA ALA A 72 15.53 -11.53 5.16
C ALA A 72 17.01 -11.35 4.79
N GLN A 73 17.35 -10.32 4.02
CA GLN A 73 18.74 -10.00 3.67
C GLN A 73 19.60 -9.71 4.92
N MET A 74 19.07 -8.94 5.88
CA MET A 74 19.77 -8.66 7.14
C MET A 74 20.00 -9.92 7.98
N LEU A 75 19.02 -10.83 8.03
CA LEU A 75 19.11 -12.11 8.73
C LEU A 75 20.13 -13.07 8.12
N MET A 76 20.39 -12.97 6.82
CA MET A 76 21.43 -13.75 6.14
C MET A 76 22.84 -13.22 6.41
N SER A 77 22.99 -11.99 6.91
CA SER A 77 24.30 -11.46 7.30
C SER A 77 24.67 -11.95 8.71
N GLU A 78 25.76 -12.71 8.84
CA GLU A 78 26.20 -13.36 10.09
C GLU A 78 26.63 -12.39 11.22
N ALA A 79 26.59 -11.07 10.97
CA ALA A 79 27.12 -10.04 11.88
C ALA A 79 26.05 -9.27 12.68
N SER A 80 24.76 -9.61 12.55
CA SER A 80 23.71 -8.80 13.17
C SER A 80 23.53 -9.12 14.66
N THR A 81 23.96 -8.21 15.54
CA THR A 81 23.62 -8.21 16.97
C THR A 81 22.12 -8.04 17.24
N ALA A 82 21.33 -7.77 16.20
CA ALA A 82 19.88 -7.61 16.25
C ALA A 82 19.11 -8.83 15.69
N GLN A 83 19.74 -10.00 15.59
CA GLN A 83 19.14 -11.19 14.96
C GLN A 83 17.78 -11.58 15.57
N GLU A 84 17.64 -11.57 16.90
CA GLU A 84 16.38 -11.87 17.58
C GLU A 84 15.27 -10.86 17.19
N SER A 85 15.58 -9.56 17.25
CA SER A 85 14.66 -8.49 16.85
C SER A 85 14.26 -8.60 15.38
N LEU A 86 15.21 -8.92 14.50
CA LEU A 86 14.95 -9.14 13.07
C LEU A 86 14.09 -10.37 12.81
N THR A 87 14.31 -11.49 13.51
CA THR A 87 13.46 -12.69 13.40
C THR A 87 12.04 -12.39 13.87
N LYS A 88 11.89 -11.63 14.96
CA LYS A 88 10.58 -11.18 15.42
C LYS A 88 9.90 -10.30 14.37
N CYS A 89 10.62 -9.30 13.83
CA CYS A 89 10.14 -8.45 12.75
C CYS A 89 9.70 -9.27 11.53
N ALA A 90 10.47 -10.27 11.11
CA ALA A 90 10.10 -11.14 9.98
C ALA A 90 8.75 -11.84 10.23
N SER A 91 8.54 -12.36 11.44
CA SER A 91 7.29 -13.04 11.79
C SER A 91 6.09 -12.11 11.80
N ILE A 92 6.22 -10.90 12.34
CA ILE A 92 5.10 -9.95 12.39
C ILE A 92 4.83 -9.32 11.02
N TYR A 93 5.85 -9.12 10.18
CA TYR A 93 5.66 -8.70 8.79
C TYR A 93 4.97 -9.77 7.96
N LYS A 94 5.28 -11.06 8.17
CA LYS A 94 4.51 -12.15 7.56
C LYS A 94 3.02 -12.05 7.88
N ALA A 95 2.66 -11.83 9.15
CA ALA A 95 1.28 -11.63 9.57
C ALA A 95 0.65 -10.36 8.95
N ALA A 96 1.40 -9.26 8.86
CA ALA A 96 0.94 -8.06 8.18
C ALA A 96 0.63 -8.32 6.70
N MET A 97 1.49 -9.06 6.01
CA MET A 97 1.26 -9.43 4.61
C MET A 97 0.02 -10.31 4.43
N ASP A 98 -0.25 -11.20 5.39
CA ASP A 98 -1.48 -11.99 5.42
C ASP A 98 -2.72 -11.07 5.62
N GLU A 99 -2.64 -10.06 6.48
CA GLU A 99 -3.73 -9.09 6.64
C GLU A 99 -3.94 -8.17 5.43
N LEU A 100 -2.89 -7.81 4.68
CA LEU A 100 -3.04 -7.08 3.41
C LEU A 100 -3.73 -7.95 2.34
N LYS A 101 -3.42 -9.24 2.31
CA LYS A 101 -4.12 -10.20 1.45
C LYS A 101 -5.59 -10.32 1.86
N ASN A 102 -5.87 -10.44 3.15
CA ASN A 102 -7.24 -10.48 3.67
C ASN A 102 -7.99 -9.17 3.41
N SER A 103 -7.31 -8.02 3.48
CA SER A 103 -7.87 -6.71 3.11
C SER A 103 -8.28 -6.67 1.64
N THR A 104 -7.52 -7.32 0.76
CA THR A 104 -7.85 -7.43 -0.67
C THR A 104 -9.09 -8.29 -0.87
N ALA A 105 -9.23 -9.40 -0.13
CA ALA A 105 -10.43 -10.23 -0.17
C ALA A 105 -11.67 -9.47 0.31
N ALA A 106 -11.57 -8.80 1.47
CA ALA A 106 -12.64 -7.97 2.02
C ALA A 106 -13.05 -6.83 1.07
N LEU A 107 -12.09 -6.21 0.36
CA LEU A 107 -12.38 -5.20 -0.65
C LEU A 107 -13.25 -5.74 -1.78
N ASN A 108 -12.94 -6.94 -2.29
CA ASN A 108 -13.73 -7.57 -3.35
C ASN A 108 -15.15 -7.93 -2.89
N GLU A 109 -15.35 -8.14 -1.59
CA GLU A 109 -16.65 -8.37 -0.96
C GLU A 109 -17.36 -7.07 -0.54
N LYS A 110 -16.74 -5.90 -0.79
CA LYS A 110 -17.20 -4.57 -0.36
C LYS A 110 -17.36 -4.45 1.16
N ALA A 111 -16.66 -5.29 1.91
CA ALA A 111 -16.60 -5.27 3.38
C ALA A 111 -15.62 -4.17 3.85
N TYR A 112 -15.89 -2.90 3.54
CA TYR A 112 -14.95 -1.80 3.77
C TYR A 112 -14.54 -1.60 5.25
N ALA A 113 -15.41 -1.97 6.20
CA ALA A 113 -15.06 -1.97 7.62
C ALA A 113 -13.96 -3.01 7.93
N ASP A 114 -14.04 -4.20 7.33
CA ASP A 114 -13.04 -5.24 7.50
C ASP A 114 -11.72 -4.85 6.84
N VAL A 115 -11.77 -4.18 5.68
CA VAL A 115 -10.56 -3.62 5.05
C VAL A 115 -9.85 -2.66 6.00
N GLU A 116 -10.57 -1.76 6.68
CA GLU A 116 -10.00 -0.81 7.63
C GLU A 116 -9.38 -1.49 8.86
N VAL A 117 -10.07 -2.48 9.44
CA VAL A 117 -9.56 -3.26 10.58
C VAL A 117 -8.25 -3.93 10.21
N LYS A 118 -8.23 -4.65 9.08
CA LYS A 118 -7.07 -5.43 8.63
C LYS A 118 -5.89 -4.57 8.22
N LEU A 119 -6.13 -3.44 7.56
CA LEU A 119 -5.09 -2.45 7.28
C LEU A 119 -4.52 -1.83 8.55
N THR A 120 -5.36 -1.57 9.55
CA THR A 120 -4.93 -1.04 10.84
C THR A 120 -4.06 -2.06 11.56
N GLU A 121 -4.47 -3.33 11.60
CA GLU A 121 -3.68 -4.43 12.14
C GLU A 121 -2.32 -4.54 11.44
N ALA A 122 -2.30 -4.57 10.11
CA ALA A 122 -1.07 -4.57 9.33
C ALA A 122 -0.19 -3.35 9.66
N MET A 123 -0.77 -2.15 9.73
CA MET A 123 -0.05 -0.92 10.05
C MET A 123 0.66 -0.98 11.42
N THR A 124 0.02 -1.56 12.45
CA THR A 124 0.61 -1.65 13.79
C THR A 124 1.89 -2.48 13.84
N THR A 125 2.10 -3.36 12.85
CA THR A 125 3.35 -4.14 12.69
C THR A 125 4.58 -3.26 12.56
N SER A 126 4.48 -2.11 11.88
CA SER A 126 5.59 -1.16 11.76
C SER A 126 6.11 -0.73 13.14
N LYS A 127 5.20 -0.35 14.03
CA LYS A 127 5.51 0.02 15.41
C LYS A 127 6.01 -1.17 16.23
N ALA A 128 5.36 -2.32 16.11
CA ALA A 128 5.76 -3.52 16.85
C ALA A 128 7.17 -4.02 16.45
N CYS A 129 7.56 -3.81 15.19
CA CYS A 129 8.92 -4.08 14.73
C CYS A 129 9.93 -3.10 15.33
N GLU A 130 9.66 -1.79 15.26
CA GLU A 130 10.50 -0.76 15.87
C GLU A 130 10.70 -0.98 17.38
N ASP A 131 9.61 -1.21 18.11
CA ASP A 131 9.63 -1.46 19.57
C ASP A 131 10.37 -2.76 19.94
N GLY A 132 10.64 -3.63 18.96
CA GLY A 132 11.41 -4.86 19.12
C GLY A 132 12.92 -4.65 19.25
N PHE A 133 13.43 -3.46 18.93
CA PHE A 133 14.86 -3.14 19.03
C PHE A 133 15.16 -2.42 20.35
N LYS A 134 16.27 -2.79 21.00
CA LYS A 134 16.74 -2.13 22.24
C LYS A 134 17.38 -0.75 22.00
N GLY A 135 17.50 -0.33 20.75
CA GLY A 135 18.11 0.92 20.30
C GLY A 135 17.56 1.29 18.93
N ALA A 136 18.32 2.09 18.17
CA ALA A 136 17.91 2.47 16.82
C ALA A 136 17.68 1.24 15.94
N SER A 137 16.48 1.14 15.37
CA SER A 137 16.13 0.07 14.44
C SER A 137 16.80 0.32 13.09
N PRO A 138 17.41 -0.69 12.46
CA PRO A 138 17.91 -0.59 11.09
C PRO A 138 16.78 -0.53 10.04
N LEU A 139 15.52 -0.60 10.48
CA LEU A 139 14.33 -0.63 9.64
C LEU A 139 13.44 0.61 9.83
N THR A 140 13.87 1.62 10.59
CA THR A 140 13.01 2.78 10.94
C THR A 140 12.43 3.47 9.71
N GLU A 141 13.23 3.70 8.68
CA GLU A 141 12.76 4.33 7.44
C GLU A 141 11.71 3.46 6.72
N GLN A 142 11.97 2.16 6.63
CA GLN A 142 11.12 1.17 5.98
C GLN A 142 9.79 0.99 6.72
N ASN A 143 9.85 0.92 8.05
CA ASN A 143 8.69 0.82 8.93
C ASN A 143 7.82 2.09 8.83
N ASN A 144 8.44 3.27 8.78
CA ASN A 144 7.73 4.52 8.54
C ASN A 144 7.05 4.53 7.18
N LYS A 145 7.78 4.17 6.11
CA LYS A 145 7.25 4.11 4.76
C LYS A 145 6.06 3.16 4.68
N PHE A 146 6.17 1.96 5.25
CA PHE A 146 5.07 1.00 5.27
C PHE A 146 3.83 1.57 5.98
N ARG A 147 4.01 2.16 7.16
CA ARG A 147 2.93 2.83 7.90
C ARG A 147 2.26 3.94 7.08
N ASP A 148 3.05 4.76 6.39
CA ASP A 148 2.53 5.88 5.61
C ASP A 148 1.68 5.39 4.42
N TYR A 149 2.05 4.27 3.78
CA TYR A 149 1.24 3.61 2.75
C TYR A 149 -0.04 2.96 3.31
N CYS A 150 0.02 2.36 4.50
CA CYS A 150 -1.19 1.88 5.19
C CYS A 150 -2.15 3.04 5.47
N ASN A 151 -1.66 4.16 6.02
CA ASN A 151 -2.45 5.36 6.28
C ASN A 151 -3.06 5.95 5.02
N LEU A 152 -2.28 6.06 3.94
CA LEU A 152 -2.79 6.49 2.64
C LEU A 152 -3.97 5.61 2.18
N THR A 153 -3.83 4.29 2.28
CA THR A 153 -4.88 3.36 1.85
C THR A 153 -6.13 3.49 2.72
N LEU A 154 -5.97 3.64 4.04
CA LEU A 154 -7.07 3.92 4.98
C LEU A 154 -7.79 5.22 4.61
N ASP A 155 -7.05 6.27 4.28
CA ASP A 155 -7.64 7.56 3.94
C ASP A 155 -8.39 7.50 2.60
N ILE A 156 -7.90 6.76 1.60
CA ILE A 156 -8.64 6.51 0.36
C ILE A 156 -9.93 5.72 0.65
N ILE A 157 -9.89 4.67 1.48
CA ILE A 157 -11.10 3.88 1.82
C ILE A 157 -12.16 4.76 2.48
N LYS A 158 -11.76 5.66 3.40
CA LYS A 158 -12.70 6.56 4.08
C LYS A 158 -13.44 7.47 3.10
N THR A 159 -12.87 7.80 1.95
CA THR A 159 -13.58 8.61 0.93
C THR A 159 -14.73 7.87 0.24
N ILE A 160 -14.82 6.54 0.34
CA ILE A 160 -15.97 5.75 -0.14
C ILE A 160 -17.17 5.88 0.81
N LYS A 161 -16.91 6.11 2.10
CA LYS A 161 -17.94 6.15 3.14
C LYS A 161 -18.61 7.52 3.32
N VAL A 162 -18.31 8.49 2.44
CA VAL A 162 -18.85 9.87 2.48
C VAL A 162 -20.05 10.01 1.56
#